data_AF-A0A351ZB19-F1
#
_entry.id   AF-A0A351ZB19-F1
#
_cell.length_a   1.000
_cell.length_b   1.000
_cell.length_c   1.000
_cell.angle_alpha   90.00
_cell.angle_beta   90.00
_cell.angle_gamma   90.00
#
_symmetry.space_group_name_H-M   'P 1'
#
loop_
_entity.id
_entity.type
_entity.pdbx_description
1 polymer ?
#
loop_
_entity_poly.entity_id
_entity_poly.type
_entity_poly.pdbx_seq_one_letter_code
_entity_poly.pdbx_strand_id
1 'polypeptide(L)'
;MPDYYILDERPDSDGLAVVPTQLWLLLTLEVAISDAHGESLLLTYPSYTLEGREEDGPLVEGYWTPPFFGFPVDLGFRAPDTVGAVRMRFQEHENAIDMRKSIDELAYVMGLPNPEIVNTGSFIELKRSPRSPELWKCYKIQRFTCTKLGPRGRRNLADPECRKGYVFLPLNDMDSVLTSRQSERHGRTERCFLSKPLISNLDFVLGSPERLSNLRANAIPLAPKDFRHEEEGLLICTDLAGYGTACRYAVEHMHSFTETGVSIATYFRESVACLFYRFLSQIGISQVHTAGDGLIAAIPKRHFENAGLDATLHTFFQQYRTMLHEVEKFNHAIGEESKKVGSRLALHYGSYRYGRIALSRSISSDFDGAAIIEVARLEGALREHIKGPLKASSQRPGKKRAVGHSHTFICSKNLNDVAGDSINACPGLSFDTEIPIRIKEFESQARVFTVSVDEGVGIEVEHPA
;
A
#
# COMPACT_ATOMS: atom_id res chain seq x y z
N MET A 1 -36.70 0.09 15.06
CA MET A 1 -37.18 0.51 13.72
C MET A 1 -36.16 -0.01 12.72
N PRO A 2 -36.56 -0.51 11.54
CA PRO A 2 -35.60 -1.10 10.60
C PRO A 2 -34.57 -0.05 10.12
N ASP A 3 -33.33 -0.53 9.94
CA ASP A 3 -32.10 0.26 9.81
C ASP A 3 -31.91 0.94 8.44
N TYR A 4 -32.61 0.42 7.45
CA TYR A 4 -32.83 0.97 6.11
C TYR A 4 -34.06 0.28 5.50
N TYR A 5 -34.61 0.84 4.44
CA TYR A 5 -35.81 0.32 3.77
C TYR A 5 -35.54 0.10 2.30
N ILE A 6 -35.82 -1.12 1.80
CA ILE A 6 -35.92 -1.38 0.37
C ILE A 6 -37.35 -1.05 -0.06
N LEU A 7 -37.50 -0.19 -1.05
CA LEU A 7 -38.80 0.35 -1.46
C LEU A 7 -39.42 -0.39 -2.64
N ASP A 8 -38.70 -1.28 -3.33
CA ASP A 8 -39.13 -1.91 -4.59
C ASP A 8 -40.40 -2.75 -4.49
N GLU A 9 -40.61 -3.44 -3.38
CA GLU A 9 -41.79 -4.29 -3.18
C GLU A 9 -42.98 -3.54 -2.55
N ARG A 10 -42.81 -2.24 -2.26
CA ARG A 10 -43.87 -1.43 -1.65
C ARG A 10 -44.83 -0.84 -2.70
N PRO A 11 -46.14 -0.74 -2.42
CA PRO A 11 -47.09 0.01 -3.24
C PRO A 11 -46.71 1.49 -3.40
N ASP A 12 -47.03 2.07 -4.55
CA ASP A 12 -46.75 3.49 -4.83
C ASP A 12 -47.49 4.45 -3.89
N SER A 13 -48.65 4.03 -3.40
CA SER A 13 -49.49 4.79 -2.46
C SER A 13 -48.92 4.86 -1.04
N ASP A 14 -47.91 4.04 -0.72
CA ASP A 14 -47.36 4.00 0.62
C ASP A 14 -46.60 5.30 0.94
N GLY A 15 -46.93 5.88 2.09
CA GLY A 15 -46.15 6.97 2.66
C GLY A 15 -44.76 6.50 3.11
N LEU A 16 -43.77 7.38 3.00
CA LEU A 16 -42.42 7.12 3.49
C LEU A 16 -42.38 7.28 5.02
N ALA A 17 -41.69 6.36 5.69
CA ALA A 17 -41.47 6.43 7.14
C ALA A 17 -40.71 7.70 7.56
N VAL A 18 -39.84 8.21 6.66
CA VAL A 18 -39.10 9.46 6.81
C VAL A 18 -38.96 10.09 5.42
N VAL A 19 -39.18 11.40 5.31
CA VAL A 19 -38.98 12.14 4.06
C VAL A 19 -37.46 12.30 3.80
N PRO A 20 -36.94 11.86 2.64
CA PRO A 20 -35.52 11.96 2.33
C PRO A 20 -35.12 13.42 2.11
N THR A 21 -33.97 13.81 2.65
CA THR A 21 -33.39 15.14 2.44
C THR A 21 -32.62 15.25 1.13
N GLN A 22 -32.28 14.11 0.50
CA GLN A 22 -31.61 14.02 -0.80
C GLN A 22 -31.97 12.72 -1.51
N LEU A 23 -31.97 12.76 -2.84
CA LEU A 23 -32.07 11.60 -3.73
C LEU A 23 -30.77 11.44 -4.53
N TRP A 24 -30.32 10.21 -4.71
CA TRP A 24 -29.10 9.89 -5.46
C TRP A 24 -29.32 8.67 -6.35
N LEU A 25 -29.00 8.78 -7.63
CA LEU A 25 -28.89 7.63 -8.53
C LEU A 25 -27.44 7.16 -8.52
N LEU A 26 -27.20 5.93 -8.08
CA LEU A 26 -25.87 5.32 -8.06
C LEU A 26 -25.79 4.25 -9.14
N LEU A 27 -24.83 4.37 -10.05
CA LEU A 27 -24.50 3.34 -11.01
C LEU A 27 -23.32 2.55 -10.46
N THR A 28 -23.54 1.31 -10.03
CA THR A 28 -22.51 0.45 -9.42
C THR A 28 -22.00 -0.57 -10.42
N LEU A 29 -20.68 -0.70 -10.54
CA LEU A 29 -20.02 -1.72 -11.35
C LEU A 29 -19.47 -2.83 -10.45
N GLU A 30 -20.14 -3.98 -10.48
CA GLU A 30 -19.77 -5.19 -9.77
C GLU A 30 -18.78 -5.99 -10.62
N VAL A 31 -17.60 -6.25 -10.08
CA VAL A 31 -16.56 -7.03 -10.76
C VAL A 31 -16.13 -8.16 -9.85
N ALA A 32 -16.56 -9.37 -10.17
CA ALA A 32 -16.07 -10.58 -9.50
C ALA A 32 -14.87 -11.15 -10.26
N ILE A 33 -13.96 -11.77 -9.53
CA ILE A 33 -12.80 -12.48 -10.07
C ILE A 33 -12.77 -13.90 -9.51
N SER A 34 -12.17 -14.83 -10.24
CA SER A 34 -11.87 -16.18 -9.76
C SER A 34 -10.38 -16.45 -9.88
N ASP A 35 -9.79 -16.98 -8.81
CA ASP A 35 -8.41 -17.44 -8.78
C ASP A 35 -8.31 -18.80 -8.07
N ALA A 36 -7.10 -19.24 -7.72
CA ALA A 36 -6.87 -20.53 -7.06
C ALA A 36 -7.51 -20.65 -5.65
N HIS A 37 -7.92 -19.53 -5.05
CA HIS A 37 -8.56 -19.45 -3.74
C HIS A 37 -10.10 -19.24 -3.82
N GLY A 38 -10.66 -19.26 -5.03
CA GLY A 38 -12.09 -19.13 -5.30
C GLY A 38 -12.50 -17.75 -5.82
N GLU A 39 -13.80 -17.48 -5.76
CA GLU A 39 -14.39 -16.24 -6.23
C GLU A 39 -14.30 -15.13 -5.19
N SER A 40 -13.96 -13.92 -5.65
CA SER A 40 -13.92 -12.72 -4.82
C SER A 40 -14.52 -11.52 -5.55
N LEU A 41 -15.14 -10.61 -4.82
CA LEU A 41 -15.71 -9.37 -5.34
C LEU A 41 -14.73 -8.21 -5.14
N LEU A 42 -14.49 -7.44 -6.21
CA LEU A 42 -13.72 -6.20 -6.14
C LEU A 42 -14.46 -5.14 -5.32
N LEU A 43 -13.76 -4.57 -4.36
CA LEU A 43 -14.15 -3.45 -3.52
C LEU A 43 -13.19 -2.29 -3.69
N THR A 44 -13.73 -1.08 -3.54
CA THR A 44 -12.99 0.18 -3.48
C THR A 44 -13.36 0.95 -2.22
N TYR A 45 -12.53 1.93 -1.88
CA TYR A 45 -12.71 2.80 -0.73
C TYR A 45 -12.71 4.27 -1.17
N PRO A 46 -13.85 4.79 -1.65
CA PRO A 46 -13.89 6.05 -2.40
C PRO A 46 -13.76 7.30 -1.53
N SER A 47 -13.85 7.19 -0.20
CA SER A 47 -13.68 8.34 0.68
C SER A 47 -13.36 7.96 2.11
N TYR A 48 -12.48 8.73 2.72
CA TYR A 48 -12.39 8.87 4.17
C TYR A 48 -13.58 9.70 4.70
N THR A 49 -13.88 9.61 5.99
CA THR A 49 -14.90 10.49 6.58
C THR A 49 -14.44 11.95 6.51
N LEU A 50 -15.37 12.87 6.29
CA LEU A 50 -15.07 14.30 6.33
C LEU A 50 -14.71 14.69 7.78
N GLU A 51 -13.51 15.22 7.99
CA GLU A 51 -13.08 15.81 9.26
C GLU A 51 -14.00 16.97 9.65
N GLY A 52 -14.34 17.11 10.93
CA GLY A 52 -15.09 18.27 11.42
C GLY A 52 -16.14 18.06 12.53
N ARG A 53 -16.28 16.85 13.09
CA ARG A 53 -17.05 16.64 14.33
C ARG A 53 -16.35 15.59 15.20
N GLU A 54 -15.71 16.10 16.25
CA GLU A 54 -14.97 15.41 17.33
C GLU A 54 -13.66 14.71 16.92
N GLU A 55 -12.56 15.28 17.45
CA GLU A 55 -11.24 14.67 17.56
C GLU A 55 -11.36 13.30 18.26
N ASP A 56 -10.71 12.28 17.70
CA ASP A 56 -10.38 10.99 18.32
C ASP A 56 -11.53 10.08 18.83
N GLY A 57 -12.68 10.06 18.15
CA GLY A 57 -13.63 8.95 18.26
C GLY A 57 -13.20 7.71 17.43
N PRO A 58 -13.57 6.47 17.81
CA PRO A 58 -13.06 5.23 17.19
C PRO A 58 -13.45 4.96 15.72
N LEU A 59 -13.94 5.93 14.94
CA LEU A 59 -14.39 5.71 13.55
C LEU A 59 -14.30 6.96 12.65
N VAL A 60 -13.10 7.24 12.15
CA VAL A 60 -12.81 8.13 11.00
C VAL A 60 -12.87 7.34 9.66
N GLU A 61 -13.54 6.19 9.66
CA GLU A 61 -13.51 5.22 8.56
C GLU A 61 -14.77 5.27 7.68
N GLY A 62 -14.59 5.33 6.36
CA GLY A 62 -15.62 5.16 5.34
C GLY A 62 -16.03 3.69 5.16
N TYR A 63 -16.70 3.42 4.04
CA TYR A 63 -17.31 2.12 3.75
C TYR A 63 -16.65 1.45 2.55
N TRP A 64 -16.55 0.12 2.60
CA TRP A 64 -16.30 -0.67 1.40
C TRP A 64 -17.49 -0.62 0.46
N THR A 65 -17.22 -0.32 -0.81
CA THR A 65 -18.24 -0.24 -1.86
C THR A 65 -17.76 -0.97 -3.12
N PRO A 66 -18.66 -1.50 -3.96
CA PRO A 66 -18.33 -1.68 -5.37
C PRO A 66 -17.95 -0.33 -5.98
N PRO A 67 -17.10 -0.28 -7.01
CA PRO A 67 -16.90 0.92 -7.81
C PRO A 67 -18.24 1.51 -8.27
N PHE A 68 -18.40 2.83 -8.18
CA PHE A 68 -19.66 3.47 -8.58
C PHE A 68 -19.50 4.92 -9.07
N PHE A 69 -20.49 5.39 -9.81
CA PHE A 69 -20.77 6.82 -10.04
C PHE A 69 -22.07 7.23 -9.36
N GLY A 70 -22.13 8.46 -8.83
CA GLY A 70 -23.31 8.99 -8.17
C GLY A 70 -23.80 10.27 -8.81
N PHE A 71 -25.10 10.33 -9.10
CA PHE A 71 -25.78 11.49 -9.66
C PHE A 71 -26.79 12.02 -8.63
N PRO A 72 -26.72 13.31 -8.25
CA PRO A 72 -27.75 13.91 -7.43
C PRO A 72 -29.04 14.02 -8.26
N VAL A 73 -30.15 13.59 -7.66
CA VAL A 73 -31.48 13.67 -8.28
C VAL A 73 -32.24 14.82 -7.64
N ASP A 74 -32.85 15.66 -8.47
CA ASP A 74 -33.63 16.79 -7.99
C ASP A 74 -34.86 16.31 -7.17
N LEU A 75 -35.02 16.87 -5.98
CA LEU A 75 -36.22 16.68 -5.16
C LEU A 75 -37.41 17.42 -5.76
N GLY A 76 -37.15 18.51 -6.49
CA GLY A 76 -38.11 19.51 -6.90
C GLY A 76 -38.56 20.39 -5.73
N PHE A 77 -39.65 21.13 -5.94
CA PHE A 77 -40.15 22.12 -4.98
C PHE A 77 -40.63 21.53 -3.64
N ARG A 78 -41.12 20.27 -3.64
CA ARG A 78 -41.49 19.53 -2.43
C ARG A 78 -40.79 18.19 -2.44
N ALA A 79 -40.20 17.83 -1.29
CA ALA A 79 -39.60 16.52 -1.12
C ALA A 79 -40.67 15.41 -1.25
N PRO A 80 -40.36 14.30 -1.94
CA PRO A 80 -41.30 13.21 -2.13
C PRO A 80 -41.59 12.52 -0.79
N ASP A 81 -42.87 12.35 -0.49
CA ASP A 81 -43.37 11.76 0.75
C ASP A 81 -44.03 10.39 0.55
N THR A 82 -44.14 9.92 -0.70
CA THR A 82 -44.62 8.58 -1.08
C THR A 82 -43.61 7.79 -1.90
N VAL A 83 -43.75 6.46 -1.90
CA VAL A 83 -42.92 5.56 -2.72
C VAL A 83 -43.05 5.89 -4.21
N GLY A 84 -44.27 6.13 -4.70
CA GLY A 84 -44.53 6.47 -6.10
C GLY A 84 -43.86 7.77 -6.53
N ALA A 85 -43.89 8.80 -5.68
CA ALA A 85 -43.22 10.07 -5.96
C ALA A 85 -41.69 9.91 -6.06
N VAL A 86 -41.09 9.10 -5.19
CA VAL A 86 -39.65 8.77 -5.27
C VAL A 86 -39.32 8.04 -6.57
N ARG A 87 -40.10 7.03 -6.94
CA ARG A 87 -39.89 6.27 -8.19
C ARG A 87 -39.98 7.17 -9.42
N MET A 88 -40.98 8.06 -9.46
CA MET A 88 -41.15 9.03 -10.55
C MET A 88 -39.91 9.93 -10.70
N ARG A 89 -39.37 10.47 -9.60
CA ARG A 89 -38.15 11.29 -9.63
C ARG A 89 -36.95 10.55 -10.19
N PHE A 90 -36.76 9.29 -9.78
CA PHE A 90 -35.67 8.47 -10.33
C PHE A 90 -35.88 8.17 -11.81
N GLN A 91 -37.09 7.82 -12.23
CA GLN A 91 -37.40 7.53 -13.62
C GLN A 91 -37.17 8.75 -14.53
N GLU A 92 -37.60 9.94 -14.11
CA GLU A 92 -37.33 11.21 -14.80
C GLU A 92 -35.82 11.42 -15.02
N HIS A 93 -35.02 11.17 -13.98
CA HIS A 93 -33.58 11.35 -14.03
C HIS A 93 -32.85 10.27 -14.84
N GLU A 94 -33.26 9.00 -14.73
CA GLU A 94 -32.72 7.89 -15.51
C GLU A 94 -32.89 8.13 -17.01
N ASN A 95 -34.01 8.72 -17.43
CA ASN A 95 -34.26 9.10 -18.83
C ASN A 95 -33.40 10.27 -19.31
N ALA A 96 -32.85 11.07 -18.40
CA ALA A 96 -32.05 12.26 -18.71
C ALA A 96 -30.55 11.97 -18.82
N ILE A 97 -30.07 10.81 -18.36
CA ILE A 97 -28.65 10.47 -18.33
C ILE A 97 -28.30 9.31 -19.26
N ASP A 98 -27.10 9.34 -19.84
CA ASP A 98 -26.54 8.20 -20.57
C ASP A 98 -25.81 7.26 -19.61
N MET A 99 -26.58 6.37 -18.97
CA MET A 99 -26.04 5.40 -18.01
C MET A 99 -24.95 4.51 -18.61
N ARG A 100 -25.08 4.13 -19.88
CA ARG A 100 -24.13 3.22 -20.53
C ARG A 100 -22.78 3.91 -20.67
N LYS A 101 -22.77 5.13 -21.20
CA LYS A 101 -21.56 5.94 -21.32
C LYS A 101 -20.89 6.14 -19.96
N SER A 102 -21.64 6.49 -18.91
CA SER A 102 -21.06 6.69 -17.58
C SER A 102 -20.42 5.43 -17.00
N ILE A 103 -21.01 4.25 -17.23
CA ILE A 103 -20.42 2.98 -16.79
C ILE A 103 -19.18 2.60 -17.63
N ASP A 104 -19.18 2.89 -18.93
CA ASP A 104 -18.00 2.70 -19.76
C ASP A 104 -16.85 3.63 -19.33
N GLU A 105 -17.15 4.88 -18.96
CA GLU A 105 -16.19 5.83 -18.37
C GLU A 105 -15.65 5.32 -17.02
N LEU A 106 -16.50 4.77 -16.16
CA LEU A 106 -16.05 4.17 -14.89
C LEU A 106 -15.08 3.03 -15.14
N ALA A 107 -15.42 2.12 -16.05
CA ALA A 107 -14.57 1.00 -16.40
C ALA A 107 -13.23 1.45 -17.02
N TYR A 108 -13.25 2.52 -17.83
CA TYR A 108 -12.04 3.14 -18.36
C TYR A 108 -11.14 3.69 -17.27
N VAL A 109 -11.66 4.45 -16.30
CA VAL A 109 -10.89 4.97 -15.15
C VAL A 109 -10.32 3.84 -14.30
N MET A 110 -11.05 2.74 -14.18
CA MET A 110 -10.57 1.52 -13.53
C MET A 110 -9.48 0.79 -14.32
N GLY A 111 -9.20 1.19 -15.57
CA GLY A 111 -8.22 0.58 -16.46
C GLY A 111 -8.69 -0.76 -17.05
N LEU A 112 -10.00 -0.93 -17.24
CA LEU A 112 -10.62 -2.12 -17.83
C LEU A 112 -10.92 -1.85 -19.32
N PRO A 113 -10.02 -2.22 -20.26
CA PRO A 113 -10.25 -1.97 -21.68
C PRO A 113 -11.29 -2.94 -22.26
N ASN A 114 -12.26 -2.40 -23.00
CA ASN A 114 -13.31 -3.13 -23.72
C ASN A 114 -13.99 -4.24 -22.90
N PRO A 115 -14.55 -3.92 -21.72
CA PRO A 115 -15.22 -4.90 -20.86
C PRO A 115 -16.61 -5.25 -21.43
N GLU A 116 -17.04 -6.49 -21.24
CA GLU A 116 -18.44 -6.86 -21.41
C GLU A 116 -19.17 -6.56 -20.10
N ILE A 117 -20.08 -5.59 -20.14
CA ILE A 117 -20.82 -5.12 -18.96
C ILE A 117 -22.32 -5.27 -19.23
N VAL A 118 -23.03 -5.93 -18.33
CA VAL A 118 -24.47 -6.17 -18.40
C VAL A 118 -25.19 -5.51 -17.23
N ASN A 119 -26.41 -5.03 -17.45
CA ASN A 119 -27.27 -4.54 -16.39
C ASN A 119 -27.88 -5.72 -15.63
N THR A 120 -27.71 -5.75 -14.31
CA THR A 120 -28.15 -6.86 -13.43
C THR A 120 -29.27 -6.45 -12.47
N GLY A 121 -29.98 -5.37 -12.82
CA GLY A 121 -31.16 -4.90 -12.12
C GLY A 121 -30.92 -3.62 -11.33
N SER A 122 -31.95 -3.19 -10.60
CA SER A 122 -31.86 -2.03 -9.71
C SER A 122 -32.66 -2.26 -8.44
N PHE A 123 -32.45 -1.41 -7.45
CA PHE A 123 -33.37 -1.26 -6.32
C PHE A 123 -33.27 0.13 -5.68
N ILE A 124 -34.29 0.51 -4.93
CA ILE A 124 -34.35 1.76 -4.18
C ILE A 124 -34.18 1.49 -2.70
N GLU A 125 -33.21 2.16 -2.08
CA GLU A 125 -32.86 2.07 -0.67
C GLU A 125 -33.01 3.44 0.02
N LEU A 126 -33.84 3.52 1.05
CA LEU A 126 -33.95 4.66 1.96
C LEU A 126 -33.16 4.37 3.24
N LYS A 127 -32.11 5.16 3.52
CA LYS A 127 -31.23 4.96 4.69
C LYS A 127 -30.66 6.26 5.25
N ARG A 128 -30.06 6.17 6.44
CA ARG A 128 -29.21 7.25 6.96
C ARG A 128 -27.96 7.40 6.10
N SER A 129 -27.52 8.64 5.92
CA SER A 129 -26.32 8.90 5.14
C SER A 129 -25.07 8.33 5.83
N PRO A 130 -24.21 7.59 5.11
CA PRO A 130 -22.95 7.09 5.66
C PRO A 130 -22.02 8.19 6.20
N ARG A 131 -22.13 9.41 5.65
CA ARG A 131 -21.29 10.56 6.03
C ARG A 131 -21.96 11.48 7.06
N SER A 132 -23.29 11.59 7.00
CA SER A 132 -24.10 12.48 7.85
C SER A 132 -25.31 11.71 8.40
N PRO A 133 -25.14 10.87 9.43
CA PRO A 133 -26.17 9.94 9.89
C PRO A 133 -27.44 10.59 10.43
N GLU A 134 -27.41 11.90 10.71
CA GLU A 134 -28.57 12.73 11.01
C GLU A 134 -29.49 12.94 9.80
N LEU A 135 -28.98 12.76 8.58
CA LEU A 135 -29.72 12.92 7.32
C LEU A 135 -30.19 11.59 6.76
N TRP A 136 -31.46 11.53 6.36
CA TRP A 136 -32.02 10.43 5.59
C TRP A 136 -31.90 10.71 4.10
N LYS A 137 -31.35 9.76 3.35
CA LYS A 137 -31.17 9.86 1.91
C LYS A 137 -31.77 8.64 1.23
N CYS A 138 -32.34 8.85 0.05
CA CYS A 138 -32.85 7.77 -0.78
C CYS A 138 -31.91 7.55 -1.96
N TYR A 139 -31.57 6.30 -2.23
CA TYR A 139 -30.63 5.90 -3.25
C TYR A 139 -31.31 4.93 -4.21
N LYS A 140 -31.33 5.24 -5.51
CA LYS A 140 -31.59 4.25 -6.56
C LYS A 140 -30.26 3.64 -6.95
N ILE A 141 -30.11 2.33 -6.75
CA ILE A 141 -28.91 1.59 -7.07
C ILE A 141 -29.15 0.87 -8.40
N GLN A 142 -28.55 1.36 -9.48
CA GLN A 142 -28.53 0.67 -10.76
C GLN A 142 -27.27 -0.20 -10.85
N ARG A 143 -27.46 -1.50 -11.03
CA ARG A 143 -26.38 -2.48 -10.95
C ARG A 143 -25.93 -2.93 -12.32
N PHE A 144 -24.63 -2.94 -12.51
CA PHE A 144 -23.96 -3.44 -13.69
C PHE A 144 -22.91 -4.45 -13.26
N THR A 145 -22.75 -5.53 -14.02
CA THR A 145 -21.74 -6.56 -13.75
C THR A 145 -20.81 -6.67 -14.94
N CYS A 146 -19.50 -6.63 -14.69
CA CYS A 146 -18.49 -6.92 -15.69
C CYS A 146 -18.35 -8.45 -15.81
N THR A 147 -18.81 -9.02 -16.94
CA THR A 147 -18.88 -10.48 -17.15
C THR A 147 -17.67 -11.01 -17.91
N LYS A 148 -17.04 -10.19 -18.76
CA LYS A 148 -15.83 -10.56 -19.49
C LYS A 148 -14.85 -9.41 -19.59
N LEU A 149 -13.55 -9.76 -19.58
CA LEU A 149 -12.45 -8.83 -19.75
C LEU A 149 -11.33 -9.47 -20.58
N GLY A 150 -10.83 -8.70 -21.56
CA GLY A 150 -9.71 -9.12 -22.39
C GLY A 150 -8.40 -9.27 -21.60
N PRO A 151 -7.40 -10.00 -22.14
CA PRO A 151 -6.13 -10.25 -21.43
C PRO A 151 -5.40 -8.98 -20.97
N ARG A 152 -5.48 -7.89 -21.74
CA ARG A 152 -4.86 -6.60 -21.41
C ARG A 152 -5.46 -5.95 -20.15
N GLY A 153 -6.70 -6.26 -19.80
CA GLY A 153 -7.37 -5.74 -18.61
C GLY A 153 -7.12 -6.54 -17.34
N ARG A 154 -6.72 -7.82 -17.46
CA ARG A 154 -6.62 -8.72 -16.31
C ARG A 154 -5.60 -8.26 -15.28
N ARG A 155 -4.41 -7.86 -15.71
CA ARG A 155 -3.37 -7.31 -14.83
C ARG A 155 -3.83 -5.99 -14.18
N ASN A 156 -4.56 -5.17 -14.92
CA ASN A 156 -5.14 -3.93 -14.41
C ASN A 156 -6.22 -4.16 -13.35
N LEU A 157 -6.98 -5.25 -13.48
CA LEU A 157 -7.96 -5.69 -12.50
C LEU A 157 -7.30 -6.30 -11.27
N ALA A 158 -6.26 -7.11 -11.45
CA ALA A 158 -5.51 -7.76 -10.38
C ALA A 158 -4.72 -6.77 -9.49
N ASP A 159 -4.39 -5.59 -10.04
CA ASP A 159 -3.67 -4.51 -9.35
C ASP A 159 -2.44 -5.03 -8.57
N PRO A 160 -1.44 -5.61 -9.27
CA PRO A 160 -0.33 -6.34 -8.64
C PRO A 160 0.49 -5.47 -7.68
N GLU A 161 0.70 -4.20 -8.02
CA GLU A 161 1.45 -3.24 -7.21
C GLU A 161 0.55 -2.44 -6.24
N CYS A 162 -0.74 -2.78 -6.15
CA CYS A 162 -1.72 -2.14 -5.26
C CYS A 162 -1.88 -0.62 -5.45
N ARG A 163 -1.54 -0.08 -6.63
CA ARG A 163 -1.58 1.36 -6.90
C ARG A 163 -3.00 1.89 -7.05
N LYS A 164 -3.95 1.03 -7.40
CA LYS A 164 -5.36 1.41 -7.53
C LYS A 164 -6.15 1.26 -6.23
N GLY A 165 -5.52 0.69 -5.19
CA GLY A 165 -6.16 0.45 -3.89
C GLY A 165 -7.28 -0.60 -3.96
N TYR A 166 -7.24 -1.51 -4.93
CA TYR A 166 -8.25 -2.54 -5.09
C TYR A 166 -8.15 -3.56 -3.95
N VAL A 167 -9.31 -4.01 -3.46
CA VAL A 167 -9.39 -5.02 -2.40
C VAL A 167 -10.44 -6.05 -2.81
N PHE A 168 -10.23 -7.33 -2.49
CA PHE A 168 -11.13 -8.39 -2.91
C PHE A 168 -11.79 -9.06 -1.71
N LEU A 169 -13.12 -8.98 -1.63
CA LEU A 169 -13.91 -9.69 -0.63
C LEU A 169 -14.15 -11.13 -1.11
N PRO A 170 -13.66 -12.16 -0.41
CA PRO A 170 -13.88 -13.55 -0.80
C PRO A 170 -15.36 -13.91 -0.66
N LEU A 171 -15.96 -14.39 -1.75
CA LEU A 171 -17.38 -14.71 -1.80
C LEU A 171 -17.67 -16.11 -1.25
N ASN A 172 -16.72 -17.05 -1.33
CA ASN A 172 -16.93 -18.45 -0.91
C ASN A 172 -16.82 -18.67 0.59
N ASP A 173 -16.15 -17.76 1.30
CA ASP A 173 -15.82 -17.91 2.71
C ASP A 173 -16.06 -16.57 3.43
N MET A 174 -17.22 -15.96 3.16
CA MET A 174 -17.58 -14.67 3.74
C MET A 174 -17.69 -14.76 5.27
N ASP A 175 -18.18 -15.87 5.80
CA ASP A 175 -18.40 -16.03 7.25
C ASP A 175 -17.10 -16.06 8.05
N SER A 176 -15.95 -16.44 7.45
CA SER A 176 -14.65 -16.44 8.14
C SER A 176 -13.98 -15.06 8.14
N VAL A 177 -14.34 -14.18 7.19
CA VAL A 177 -13.69 -12.87 7.02
C VAL A 177 -14.57 -11.69 7.41
N LEU A 178 -15.88 -11.88 7.48
CA LEU A 178 -16.83 -10.86 7.89
C LEU A 178 -17.08 -10.93 9.39
N THR A 179 -16.84 -9.82 10.07
CA THR A 179 -17.24 -9.64 11.47
C THR A 179 -18.49 -8.77 11.54
N SER A 180 -19.23 -8.86 12.63
CA SER A 180 -20.37 -7.97 12.89
C SER A 180 -20.03 -6.98 13.99
N ARG A 181 -20.40 -5.72 13.80
CA ARG A 181 -20.19 -4.65 14.76
C ARG A 181 -21.46 -3.83 14.93
N GLN A 182 -21.80 -3.50 16.18
CA GLN A 182 -22.84 -2.52 16.46
C GLN A 182 -22.32 -1.11 16.18
N SER A 183 -22.99 -0.39 15.30
CA SER A 183 -22.69 1.00 14.93
C SER A 183 -23.62 1.93 15.72
N GLU A 184 -23.12 2.55 16.80
CA GLU A 184 -23.91 3.49 17.60
C GLU A 184 -24.37 4.69 16.76
N ARG A 185 -23.47 5.20 15.89
CA ARG A 185 -23.73 6.36 15.04
C ARG A 185 -24.85 6.11 14.03
N HIS A 186 -24.89 4.93 13.41
CA HIS A 186 -25.90 4.56 12.43
C HIS A 186 -27.10 3.82 13.06
N GLY A 187 -26.98 3.42 14.33
CA GLY A 187 -28.01 2.71 15.08
C GLY A 187 -28.27 1.28 14.59
N ARG A 188 -27.29 0.63 13.94
CA ARG A 188 -27.47 -0.67 13.27
C ARG A 188 -26.28 -1.61 13.43
N THR A 189 -26.49 -2.89 13.20
CA THR A 189 -25.40 -3.87 13.04
C THR A 189 -24.84 -3.76 11.63
N GLU A 190 -23.52 -3.63 11.52
CA GLU A 190 -22.80 -3.56 10.25
C GLU A 190 -21.90 -4.78 10.10
N ARG A 191 -21.94 -5.44 8.94
CA ARG A 191 -20.92 -6.42 8.57
C ARG A 191 -19.66 -5.68 8.14
N CYS A 192 -18.52 -6.10 8.67
CA CYS A 192 -17.22 -5.49 8.47
C CYS A 192 -16.27 -6.45 7.78
N PHE A 193 -15.51 -5.96 6.83
CA PHE A 193 -14.40 -6.66 6.18
C PHE A 193 -13.12 -5.86 6.40
N LEU A 194 -12.04 -6.50 6.87
CA LEU A 194 -10.79 -5.81 7.25
C LEU A 194 -11.07 -4.64 8.23
N SER A 195 -11.92 -4.91 9.22
CA SER A 195 -12.38 -3.95 10.24
C SER A 195 -13.20 -2.75 9.73
N LYS A 196 -13.49 -2.67 8.42
CA LYS A 196 -14.25 -1.57 7.81
C LYS A 196 -15.64 -2.04 7.39
N PRO A 197 -16.70 -1.23 7.59
CA PRO A 197 -18.06 -1.64 7.29
C PRO A 197 -18.31 -1.77 5.78
N LEU A 198 -19.13 -2.75 5.40
CA LEU A 198 -19.69 -2.85 4.05
C LEU A 198 -20.83 -1.84 3.90
N ILE A 199 -20.92 -1.18 2.75
CA ILE A 199 -22.06 -0.34 2.45
C ILE A 199 -23.34 -1.19 2.34
N SER A 200 -24.47 -0.70 2.84
CA SER A 200 -25.68 -1.53 2.96
C SER A 200 -26.28 -2.03 1.66
N ASN A 201 -26.11 -1.31 0.54
CA ASN A 201 -26.56 -1.82 -0.76
C ASN A 201 -25.73 -3.02 -1.21
N LEU A 202 -24.41 -3.04 -0.91
CA LEU A 202 -23.58 -4.23 -1.11
C LEU A 202 -24.00 -5.34 -0.16
N ASP A 203 -24.23 -5.01 1.11
CA ASP A 203 -24.66 -5.95 2.14
C ASP A 203 -25.95 -6.70 1.74
N PHE A 204 -26.93 -5.96 1.23
CA PHE A 204 -28.19 -6.47 0.68
C PHE A 204 -27.99 -7.36 -0.55
N VAL A 205 -27.09 -7.01 -1.46
CA VAL A 205 -26.76 -7.84 -2.62
C VAL A 205 -26.14 -9.17 -2.19
N LEU A 206 -25.18 -9.13 -1.25
CA LEU A 206 -24.51 -10.32 -0.73
C LEU A 206 -25.43 -11.21 0.12
N GLY A 207 -26.45 -10.64 0.75
CA GLY A 207 -27.45 -11.36 1.53
C GLY A 207 -28.48 -12.14 0.69
N SER A 208 -28.56 -11.89 -0.62
CA SER A 208 -29.46 -12.60 -1.53
C SER A 208 -28.73 -13.79 -2.20
N PRO A 209 -29.17 -15.04 -1.97
CA PRO A 209 -28.52 -16.21 -2.57
C PRO A 209 -28.46 -16.17 -4.11
N GLU A 210 -29.52 -15.69 -4.75
CA GLU A 210 -29.60 -15.56 -6.20
C GLU A 210 -28.58 -14.56 -6.73
N ARG A 211 -28.53 -13.36 -6.15
CA ARG A 211 -27.58 -12.31 -6.58
C ARG A 211 -26.14 -12.70 -6.32
N LEU A 212 -25.87 -13.33 -5.17
CA LEU A 212 -24.55 -13.87 -4.83
C LEU A 212 -24.12 -14.95 -5.83
N SER A 213 -25.01 -15.88 -6.18
CA SER A 213 -24.74 -16.90 -7.20
C SER A 213 -24.43 -16.27 -8.56
N ASN A 214 -25.14 -15.21 -8.93
CA ASN A 214 -24.92 -14.48 -10.18
C ASN A 214 -23.55 -13.79 -10.21
N LEU A 215 -23.12 -13.19 -9.09
CA LEU A 215 -21.77 -12.62 -8.96
C LEU A 215 -20.68 -13.69 -9.15
N ARG A 216 -20.82 -14.85 -8.50
CA ARG A 216 -19.86 -15.96 -8.63
C ARG A 216 -19.81 -16.51 -10.05
N ALA A 217 -20.97 -16.70 -10.69
CA ALA A 217 -21.06 -17.24 -12.05
C ALA A 217 -20.40 -16.34 -13.10
N ASN A 218 -20.33 -15.03 -12.86
CA ASN A 218 -19.70 -14.06 -13.76
C ASN A 218 -18.27 -13.68 -13.36
N ALA A 219 -17.64 -14.44 -12.45
CA ALA A 219 -16.28 -14.16 -12.00
C ALA A 219 -15.26 -14.28 -13.14
N ILE A 220 -14.46 -13.22 -13.34
CA ILE A 220 -13.43 -13.16 -14.36
C ILE A 220 -12.21 -14.01 -13.90
N PRO A 221 -11.79 -15.02 -14.67
CA PRO A 221 -10.66 -15.85 -14.27
C PRO A 221 -9.34 -15.11 -14.39
N LEU A 222 -8.61 -15.04 -13.28
CA LEU A 222 -7.28 -14.44 -13.16
C LEU A 222 -6.26 -15.52 -12.80
N ALA A 223 -5.12 -15.48 -13.48
CA ALA A 223 -4.00 -16.39 -13.22
C ALA A 223 -3.01 -15.75 -12.23
N PRO A 224 -2.16 -16.55 -11.55
CA PRO A 224 -1.16 -16.00 -10.64
C PRO A 224 -0.24 -14.93 -11.25
N LYS A 225 0.09 -15.04 -12.54
CA LYS A 225 0.90 -14.05 -13.29
C LYS A 225 0.23 -12.68 -13.48
N ASP A 226 -1.09 -12.59 -13.29
CA ASP A 226 -1.82 -11.33 -13.35
C ASP A 226 -1.62 -10.54 -12.05
N PHE A 227 -1.41 -11.21 -10.92
CA PHE A 227 -1.27 -10.64 -9.58
C PHE A 227 0.15 -10.27 -9.18
N ARG A 228 1.17 -10.77 -9.88
CA ARG A 228 2.56 -10.51 -9.53
C ARG A 228 3.49 -10.49 -10.74
N HIS A 229 4.64 -9.89 -10.52
CA HIS A 229 5.79 -9.94 -11.40
C HIS A 229 6.69 -11.10 -10.98
N GLU A 230 7.24 -11.84 -11.93
CA GLU A 230 8.37 -12.74 -11.72
C GLU A 230 9.56 -12.10 -12.43
N GLU A 231 10.60 -11.77 -11.68
CA GLU A 231 11.68 -10.90 -12.11
C GLU A 231 13.04 -11.46 -11.67
N GLU A 232 14.10 -10.91 -12.25
CA GLU A 232 15.47 -11.05 -11.79
C GLU A 232 16.04 -9.64 -11.61
N GLY A 233 16.92 -9.41 -10.64
CA GLY A 233 17.50 -8.08 -10.44
C GLY A 233 18.37 -7.92 -9.21
N LEU A 234 18.76 -6.67 -8.96
CA LEU A 234 19.51 -6.26 -7.77
C LEU A 234 18.54 -6.09 -6.61
N LEU A 235 18.73 -6.86 -5.54
CA LEU A 235 18.00 -6.77 -4.29
C LEU A 235 18.81 -5.97 -3.28
N ILE A 236 18.11 -5.11 -2.56
CA ILE A 236 18.65 -4.15 -1.61
C ILE A 236 17.96 -4.41 -0.27
N CYS A 237 18.72 -4.61 0.80
CA CYS A 237 18.21 -4.57 2.16
C CYS A 237 19.05 -3.58 2.95
N THR A 238 18.45 -2.55 3.52
CA THR A 238 19.16 -1.54 4.30
C THR A 238 18.48 -1.31 5.64
N ASP A 239 19.28 -1.00 6.65
CA ASP A 239 18.85 -0.75 8.02
C ASP A 239 19.76 0.30 8.68
N LEU A 240 19.16 1.24 9.42
CA LEU A 240 19.90 2.22 10.20
C LEU A 240 20.23 1.69 11.61
N ALA A 241 21.45 1.18 11.75
CA ALA A 241 21.94 0.68 13.03
C ALA A 241 21.88 1.76 14.12
N GLY A 242 21.28 1.45 15.27
CA GLY A 242 21.24 2.36 16.42
C GLY A 242 20.08 3.37 16.39
N TYR A 243 19.24 3.40 15.34
CA TYR A 243 18.08 4.29 15.22
C TYR A 243 17.15 4.25 16.44
N GLY A 244 16.77 3.06 16.91
CA GLY A 244 15.91 2.94 18.09
C GLY A 244 16.55 3.49 19.38
N THR A 245 17.88 3.38 19.51
CA THR A 245 18.63 3.96 20.63
C THR A 245 18.72 5.47 20.51
N ALA A 246 18.94 6.01 19.30
CA ALA A 246 18.91 7.44 19.03
C ALA A 246 17.54 8.05 19.34
N CYS A 247 16.44 7.39 18.96
CA CYS A 247 15.09 7.83 19.28
C CYS A 247 14.85 7.92 20.80
N ARG A 248 15.28 6.93 21.57
CA ARG A 248 15.18 6.96 23.05
C ARG A 248 16.04 8.08 23.64
N TYR A 249 17.27 8.23 23.14
CA TYR A 249 18.15 9.31 23.57
C TYR A 249 17.51 10.68 23.31
N ALA A 250 16.86 10.88 22.16
CA ALA A 250 16.14 12.11 21.85
C ALA A 250 15.02 12.39 22.86
N VAL A 251 14.19 11.39 23.18
CA VAL A 251 13.11 11.52 24.18
C VAL A 251 13.65 11.91 25.56
N GLU A 252 14.73 11.26 26.00
CA GLU A 252 15.26 11.39 27.35
C GLU A 252 16.16 12.63 27.54
N HIS A 253 16.92 13.02 26.52
CA HIS A 253 18.04 13.96 26.66
C HIS A 253 18.00 15.15 25.70
N MET A 254 17.27 15.07 24.59
CA MET A 254 17.17 16.19 23.63
C MET A 254 15.86 16.94 23.91
N HIS A 255 15.91 17.93 24.79
CA HIS A 255 14.82 18.86 25.02
C HIS A 255 15.31 20.29 24.85
N SER A 256 14.44 21.19 24.38
CA SER A 256 14.73 22.61 24.25
C SER A 256 13.69 23.42 25.02
N PHE A 257 13.84 24.76 25.04
CA PHE A 257 12.83 25.64 25.64
C PHE A 257 11.49 25.58 24.90
N THR A 258 11.46 25.17 23.62
CA THR A 258 10.28 25.20 22.75
C THR A 258 9.77 23.82 22.34
N GLU A 259 10.59 22.77 22.47
CA GLU A 259 10.26 21.42 21.99
C GLU A 259 10.55 20.35 23.04
N THR A 260 9.63 19.40 23.14
CA THR A 260 9.81 18.21 23.97
C THR A 260 10.65 17.15 23.23
N GLY A 261 11.35 16.30 23.97
CA GLY A 261 12.11 15.19 23.37
C GLY A 261 11.24 14.21 22.57
N VAL A 262 9.95 14.09 22.91
CA VAL A 262 8.98 13.31 22.11
C VAL A 262 8.78 13.94 20.72
N SER A 263 8.61 15.26 20.66
CA SER A 263 8.49 15.99 19.39
C SER A 263 9.74 15.84 18.54
N ILE A 264 10.93 16.00 19.14
CA ILE A 264 12.22 15.84 18.44
C ILE A 264 12.39 14.40 17.94
N ALA A 265 12.03 13.41 18.75
CA ALA A 265 12.08 12.02 18.32
C ALA A 265 11.13 11.77 17.14
N THR A 266 9.89 12.28 17.17
CA THR A 266 8.94 12.17 16.05
C THR A 266 9.48 12.82 14.78
N TYR A 267 9.98 14.04 14.88
CA TYR A 267 10.62 14.73 13.76
C TYR A 267 11.79 13.91 13.16
N PHE A 268 12.62 13.30 14.01
CA PHE A 268 13.70 12.42 13.56
C PHE A 268 13.17 11.20 12.78
N ARG A 269 12.10 10.54 13.26
CA ARG A 269 11.48 9.40 12.56
C ARG A 269 10.94 9.81 11.19
N GLU A 270 10.21 10.91 11.13
CA GLU A 270 9.66 11.46 9.89
C GLU A 270 10.77 11.84 8.91
N SER A 271 11.83 12.47 9.41
CA SER A 271 12.99 12.86 8.60
C SER A 271 13.71 11.66 8.02
N VAL A 272 13.93 10.59 8.79
CA VAL A 272 14.52 9.33 8.31
C VAL A 272 13.64 8.69 7.22
N ALA A 273 12.32 8.66 7.42
CA ALA A 273 11.40 8.16 6.40
C ALA A 273 11.50 8.98 5.10
N CYS A 274 11.53 10.32 5.20
CA CYS A 274 11.75 11.20 4.06
C CYS A 274 13.08 10.94 3.35
N LEU A 275 14.16 10.68 4.10
CA LEU A 275 15.46 10.33 3.50
C LEU A 275 15.40 9.03 2.69
N PHE A 276 14.74 8.00 3.21
CA PHE A 276 14.56 6.76 2.46
C PHE A 276 13.74 6.96 1.19
N TYR A 277 12.60 7.66 1.26
CA TYR A 277 11.80 7.93 0.06
C TYR A 277 12.53 8.81 -0.95
N ARG A 278 13.32 9.79 -0.49
CA ARG A 278 14.19 10.59 -1.37
C ARG A 278 15.21 9.71 -2.08
N PHE A 279 15.93 8.87 -1.34
CA PHE A 279 16.89 7.92 -1.89
C PHE A 279 16.24 6.99 -2.93
N LEU A 280 15.12 6.34 -2.60
CA LEU A 280 14.37 5.44 -3.48
C LEU A 280 13.90 6.15 -4.77
N SER A 281 13.44 7.40 -4.65
CA SER A 281 13.03 8.21 -5.80
C SER A 281 14.19 8.56 -6.72
N GLN A 282 15.37 8.87 -6.16
CA GLN A 282 16.57 9.24 -6.91
C GLN A 282 17.16 8.05 -7.68
N ILE A 283 16.99 6.83 -7.17
CA ILE A 283 17.38 5.59 -7.87
C ILE A 283 16.24 5.01 -8.74
N GLY A 284 15.05 5.63 -8.74
CA GLY A 284 13.94 5.27 -9.62
C GLY A 284 13.26 3.93 -9.31
N ILE A 285 13.19 3.54 -8.03
CA ILE A 285 12.60 2.24 -7.62
C ILE A 285 11.17 2.44 -7.08
N SER A 286 10.27 1.54 -7.48
CA SER A 286 8.92 1.44 -6.93
C SER A 286 8.62 0.09 -6.25
N GLN A 287 9.53 -0.88 -6.32
CA GLN A 287 9.39 -2.17 -5.66
C GLN A 287 10.08 -2.10 -4.31
N VAL A 288 9.30 -1.82 -3.26
CA VAL A 288 9.83 -1.49 -1.93
C VAL A 288 8.90 -2.02 -0.85
N HIS A 289 9.48 -2.58 0.20
CA HIS A 289 8.84 -2.84 1.49
C HIS A 289 9.62 -2.09 2.57
N THR A 290 8.98 -1.12 3.24
CA THR A 290 9.58 -0.37 4.35
C THR A 290 9.11 -0.94 5.69
N ALA A 291 10.02 -1.07 6.64
CA ALA A 291 9.71 -1.54 7.99
C ALA A 291 10.57 -0.77 9.01
N GLY A 292 9.96 0.23 9.65
CA GLY A 292 10.64 1.05 10.66
C GLY A 292 11.83 1.83 10.09
N ASP A 293 13.02 1.46 10.52
CA ASP A 293 14.34 2.03 10.20
C ASP A 293 15.09 1.29 9.08
N GLY A 294 14.40 0.37 8.41
CA GLY A 294 14.94 -0.35 7.28
C GLY A 294 13.95 -0.51 6.13
N LEU A 295 14.48 -1.02 5.02
CA LEU A 295 13.71 -1.36 3.83
C LEU A 295 14.32 -2.54 3.09
N ILE A 296 13.47 -3.23 2.35
CA ILE A 296 13.85 -4.16 1.29
C ILE A 296 13.34 -3.57 -0.02
N ALA A 297 14.19 -3.50 -1.04
CA ALA A 297 13.85 -2.99 -2.35
C ALA A 297 14.49 -3.83 -3.46
N ALA A 298 14.00 -3.66 -4.68
CA ALA A 298 14.57 -4.32 -5.86
C ALA A 298 14.69 -3.36 -7.04
N ILE A 299 15.83 -3.39 -7.72
CA ILE A 299 16.00 -2.86 -9.07
C ILE A 299 15.86 -4.04 -10.04
N PRO A 300 14.76 -4.12 -10.80
CA PRO A 300 14.58 -5.18 -11.79
C PRO A 300 15.64 -5.06 -12.90
N LYS A 301 16.12 -6.19 -13.41
CA LYS A 301 17.13 -6.26 -14.47
C LYS A 301 16.81 -5.39 -15.68
N ARG A 302 15.54 -5.39 -16.11
CA ARG A 302 15.03 -4.54 -17.19
C ARG A 302 15.31 -3.03 -17.03
N HIS A 303 15.57 -2.54 -15.81
CA HIS A 303 15.90 -1.12 -15.59
C HIS A 303 17.37 -0.81 -15.92
N PHE A 304 18.23 -1.81 -16.00
CA PHE A 304 19.66 -1.65 -16.28
C PHE A 304 20.18 -2.54 -17.40
N GLU A 305 19.30 -3.18 -18.17
CA GLU A 305 19.68 -3.95 -19.38
C GLU A 305 20.45 -3.08 -20.38
N ASN A 306 20.08 -1.79 -20.52
CA ASN A 306 20.71 -0.89 -21.48
C ASN A 306 21.94 -0.16 -20.90
N ALA A 307 21.85 0.31 -19.65
CA ALA A 307 22.92 1.09 -19.01
C ALA A 307 24.03 0.21 -18.42
N GLY A 308 23.76 -1.09 -18.23
CA GLY A 308 24.62 -2.01 -17.52
C GLY A 308 24.45 -1.93 -16.00
N LEU A 309 24.79 -3.03 -15.34
CA LEU A 309 24.77 -3.12 -13.87
C LEU A 309 25.76 -2.13 -13.24
N ASP A 310 26.90 -1.88 -13.89
CA ASP A 310 27.98 -1.02 -13.38
C ASP A 310 27.52 0.43 -13.17
N ALA A 311 26.93 1.04 -14.21
CA ALA A 311 26.39 2.40 -14.15
C ALA A 311 25.28 2.52 -13.08
N THR A 312 24.50 1.45 -12.93
CA THR A 312 23.43 1.36 -11.93
C THR A 312 23.99 1.31 -10.52
N LEU A 313 25.02 0.48 -10.27
CA LEU A 313 25.71 0.41 -8.99
C LEU A 313 26.40 1.73 -8.64
N HIS A 314 27.07 2.37 -9.60
CA HIS A 314 27.67 3.69 -9.39
C HIS A 314 26.63 4.74 -8.97
N THR A 315 25.51 4.82 -9.70
CA THR A 315 24.42 5.75 -9.37
C THR A 315 23.82 5.42 -8.00
N PHE A 316 23.57 4.14 -7.73
CA PHE A 316 23.05 3.67 -6.45
C PHE A 316 23.95 4.09 -5.28
N PHE A 317 25.27 3.82 -5.35
CA PHE A 317 26.18 4.16 -4.27
C PHE A 317 26.38 5.66 -4.12
N GLN A 318 26.33 6.43 -5.20
CA GLN A 318 26.33 7.90 -5.13
C GLN A 318 25.12 8.40 -4.33
N GLN A 319 23.91 7.95 -4.65
CA GLN A 319 22.70 8.38 -3.93
C GLN A 319 22.66 7.85 -2.49
N TYR A 320 23.16 6.63 -2.26
CA TYR A 320 23.27 6.07 -0.92
C TYR A 320 24.21 6.91 -0.05
N ARG A 321 25.38 7.32 -0.56
CA ARG A 321 26.30 8.22 0.16
C ARG A 321 25.68 9.59 0.45
N THR A 322 24.90 10.15 -0.48
CA THR A 322 24.13 11.38 -0.24
C THR A 322 23.13 11.21 0.91
N MET A 323 22.45 10.06 0.99
CA MET A 323 21.56 9.75 2.12
C MET A 323 22.36 9.65 3.43
N LEU A 324 23.49 8.96 3.42
CA LEU A 324 24.36 8.83 4.61
C LEU A 324 24.89 10.18 5.09
N HIS A 325 25.20 11.11 4.18
CA HIS A 325 25.59 12.47 4.56
C HIS A 325 24.50 13.20 5.36
N GLU A 326 23.23 13.01 5.04
CA GLU A 326 22.13 13.56 5.85
C GLU A 326 21.99 12.85 7.21
N VAL A 327 22.24 11.54 7.26
CA VAL A 327 22.30 10.80 8.54
C VAL A 327 23.42 11.35 9.43
N GLU A 328 24.57 11.72 8.85
CA GLU A 328 25.67 12.34 9.59
C GLU A 328 25.30 13.71 10.16
N LYS A 329 24.49 14.51 9.47
CA LYS A 329 23.95 15.76 10.03
C LYS A 329 23.10 15.50 11.27
N PHE A 330 22.30 14.44 11.31
CA PHE A 330 21.58 14.05 12.53
C PHE A 330 22.54 13.58 13.62
N ASN A 331 23.57 12.82 13.27
CA ASN A 331 24.58 12.36 14.22
C ASN A 331 25.36 13.52 14.86
N HIS A 332 25.56 14.64 14.16
CA HIS A 332 26.15 15.84 14.75
C HIS A 332 25.29 16.47 15.85
N ALA A 333 23.96 16.32 15.79
CA ALA A 333 23.06 16.75 16.86
C ALA A 333 23.04 15.78 18.06
N ILE A 334 23.48 14.53 17.87
CA ILE A 334 23.57 13.52 18.92
C ILE A 334 24.93 13.65 19.62
N GLY A 335 24.93 14.29 20.80
CA GLY A 335 26.15 14.56 21.57
C GLY A 335 26.89 13.33 22.10
N GLU A 336 26.24 12.16 22.17
CA GLU A 336 26.85 10.93 22.66
C GLU A 336 27.18 9.95 21.53
N GLU A 337 28.48 9.66 21.36
CA GLU A 337 29.00 8.78 20.29
C GLU A 337 28.37 7.38 20.28
N SER A 338 28.02 6.83 21.44
CA SER A 338 27.41 5.50 21.57
C SER A 338 25.96 5.44 21.06
N LYS A 339 25.34 6.61 20.85
CA LYS A 339 23.93 6.78 20.47
C LYS A 339 23.76 7.17 19.01
N LYS A 340 24.86 7.46 18.32
CA LYS A 340 24.86 7.78 16.90
C LYS A 340 24.36 6.61 16.07
N VAL A 341 23.79 6.96 14.93
CA VAL A 341 23.21 6.05 13.95
C VAL A 341 24.26 5.67 12.92
N GLY A 342 24.38 4.38 12.65
CA GLY A 342 25.16 3.83 11.53
C GLY A 342 24.23 3.35 10.41
N SER A 343 24.81 2.75 9.37
CA SER A 343 24.01 2.11 8.32
C SER A 343 24.56 0.74 7.96
N ARG A 344 23.65 -0.17 7.66
CA ARG A 344 23.93 -1.55 7.27
C ARG A 344 23.19 -1.81 5.98
N LEU A 345 23.94 -2.04 4.91
CA LEU A 345 23.42 -2.30 3.57
C LEU A 345 23.82 -3.70 3.13
N ALA A 346 22.88 -4.47 2.61
CA ALA A 346 23.11 -5.73 1.93
C ALA A 346 22.63 -5.63 0.48
N LEU A 347 23.47 -6.07 -0.46
CA LEU A 347 23.11 -6.23 -1.86
C LEU A 347 23.23 -7.68 -2.31
N HIS A 348 22.25 -8.13 -3.09
CA HIS A 348 22.19 -9.47 -3.67
C HIS A 348 21.67 -9.41 -5.10
N TYR A 349 21.97 -10.39 -5.93
CA TYR A 349 21.42 -10.52 -7.27
C TYR A 349 20.75 -11.89 -7.43
N GLY A 350 19.49 -11.91 -7.86
CA GLY A 350 18.77 -13.16 -8.06
C GLY A 350 17.33 -12.98 -8.54
N SER A 351 16.64 -14.10 -8.73
CA SER A 351 15.23 -14.13 -9.12
C SER A 351 14.30 -13.95 -7.92
N TYR A 352 13.22 -13.19 -8.12
CA TYR A 352 12.24 -12.88 -7.08
C TYR A 352 10.86 -12.66 -7.68
N ARG A 353 9.86 -12.59 -6.81
CA ARG A 353 8.50 -12.18 -7.15
C ARG A 353 8.13 -10.91 -6.42
N TYR A 354 7.36 -10.05 -7.08
CA TYR A 354 6.83 -8.82 -6.48
C TYR A 354 5.38 -8.58 -6.89
N GLY A 355 4.52 -8.33 -5.92
CA GLY A 355 3.10 -8.00 -6.11
C GLY A 355 2.21 -8.70 -5.10
N ARG A 356 0.98 -9.04 -5.47
CA ARG A 356 0.04 -9.76 -4.60
C ARG A 356 0.38 -11.25 -4.57
N ILE A 357 1.22 -11.66 -3.62
CA ILE A 357 1.75 -13.02 -3.52
C ILE A 357 0.63 -14.05 -3.29
N ALA A 358 -0.28 -13.76 -2.36
CA ALA A 358 -1.47 -14.56 -2.05
C ALA A 358 -2.68 -14.24 -2.96
N LEU A 359 -2.43 -13.76 -4.17
CA LEU A 359 -3.46 -13.43 -5.17
C LEU A 359 -4.50 -12.44 -4.62
N SER A 360 -5.79 -12.68 -4.84
CA SER A 360 -6.90 -11.85 -4.35
C SER A 360 -6.92 -11.66 -2.83
N ARG A 361 -6.30 -12.56 -2.04
CA ARG A 361 -6.23 -12.46 -0.58
C ARG A 361 -5.20 -11.44 -0.09
N SER A 362 -4.26 -11.03 -0.95
CA SER A 362 -3.27 -10.01 -0.58
C SER A 362 -3.92 -8.63 -0.59
N ILE A 363 -3.78 -7.87 0.48
CA ILE A 363 -4.26 -6.48 0.57
C ILE A 363 -3.20 -5.45 0.14
N SER A 364 -1.93 -5.86 0.08
CA SER A 364 -0.78 -5.07 -0.32
C SER A 364 0.14 -5.88 -1.23
N SER A 365 1.02 -5.19 -1.96
CA SER A 365 2.10 -5.83 -2.70
C SER A 365 3.22 -6.20 -1.74
N ASP A 366 3.87 -7.34 -1.99
CA ASP A 366 4.98 -7.81 -1.20
C ASP A 366 5.99 -8.57 -2.07
N PHE A 367 7.14 -8.88 -1.47
CA PHE A 367 8.20 -9.69 -2.06
C PHE A 367 8.05 -11.17 -1.68
N ASP A 368 8.44 -12.05 -2.61
CA ASP A 368 8.59 -13.49 -2.35
C ASP A 368 9.78 -14.05 -3.15
N GLY A 369 10.33 -15.16 -2.67
CA GLY A 369 11.43 -15.88 -3.34
C GLY A 369 12.68 -16.04 -2.48
N ALA A 370 13.51 -17.03 -2.83
CA ALA A 370 14.72 -17.36 -2.10
C ALA A 370 15.70 -16.17 -2.01
N ALA A 371 15.88 -15.44 -3.12
CA ALA A 371 16.79 -14.30 -3.18
C ALA A 371 16.41 -13.16 -2.19
N ILE A 372 15.12 -12.97 -1.92
CA ILE A 372 14.62 -12.00 -0.92
C ILE A 372 14.99 -12.43 0.50
N ILE A 373 14.85 -13.73 0.79
CA ILE A 373 15.27 -14.30 2.06
C ILE A 373 16.79 -14.18 2.22
N GLU A 374 17.55 -14.41 1.14
CA GLU A 374 19.00 -14.32 1.13
C GLU A 374 19.51 -12.90 1.40
N VAL A 375 18.94 -11.87 0.75
CA VAL A 375 19.35 -10.46 1.00
C VAL A 375 19.08 -10.02 2.44
N ALA A 376 17.95 -10.45 3.03
CA ALA A 376 17.64 -10.17 4.43
C ALA A 376 18.60 -10.93 5.38
N ARG A 377 18.98 -12.16 5.04
CA ARG A 377 19.97 -12.93 5.82
C ARG A 377 21.38 -12.34 5.71
N LEU A 378 21.75 -11.78 4.56
CA LEU A 378 23.00 -11.05 4.35
C LEU A 378 23.10 -9.84 5.29
N GLU A 379 22.03 -9.04 5.39
CA GLU A 379 21.94 -7.93 6.34
C GLU A 379 22.08 -8.43 7.79
N GLY A 380 21.39 -9.52 8.14
CA GLY A 380 21.49 -10.14 9.46
C GLY A 380 22.91 -10.64 9.78
N ALA A 381 23.61 -11.22 8.81
CA ALA A 381 25.00 -11.66 8.95
C ALA A 381 25.94 -10.47 9.19
N LEU A 382 25.74 -9.36 8.46
CA LEU A 382 26.49 -8.13 8.66
C LEU A 382 26.28 -7.56 10.07
N ARG A 383 25.06 -7.65 10.62
CA ARG A 383 24.78 -7.28 12.02
C ARG A 383 25.67 -8.01 13.00
N GLU A 384 25.71 -9.34 12.89
CA GLU A 384 26.45 -10.19 13.83
C GLU A 384 27.96 -9.99 13.67
N HIS A 385 28.43 -9.75 12.44
CA HIS A 385 29.82 -9.41 12.18
C HIS A 385 30.24 -8.11 12.88
N ILE A 386 29.40 -7.07 12.83
CA ILE A 386 29.68 -5.78 13.47
C ILE A 386 29.60 -5.87 15.00
N LYS A 387 28.68 -6.67 15.54
CA LYS A 387 28.50 -6.87 17.00
C LYS A 387 29.56 -7.80 17.62
N GLY A 388 30.09 -8.75 16.86
CA GLY A 388 31.03 -9.74 17.35
C GLY A 388 32.36 -9.11 17.80
N PRO A 389 33.09 -9.74 18.76
CA PRO A 389 34.46 -9.32 19.03
C PRO A 389 35.27 -9.54 17.75
N LEU A 390 35.78 -8.45 17.17
CA LEU A 390 36.79 -8.48 16.11
C LEU A 390 37.85 -9.51 16.49
N LYS A 391 37.82 -10.70 15.87
CA LYS A 391 38.93 -11.64 15.97
C LYS A 391 40.12 -10.89 15.39
N ALA A 392 41.06 -10.54 16.27
CA ALA A 392 42.26 -9.82 15.94
C ALA A 392 43.02 -10.58 14.83
N SER A 393 42.83 -10.15 13.59
CA SER A 393 43.77 -10.42 12.51
C SER A 393 44.18 -9.07 11.91
N SER A 394 45.43 -8.72 12.18
CA SER A 394 46.23 -7.62 11.60
C SER A 394 45.63 -6.21 11.68
N GLN A 395 45.90 -5.54 12.81
CA GLN A 395 45.72 -4.10 13.01
C GLN A 395 46.62 -3.25 12.09
N ARG A 396 46.09 -2.10 11.64
CA ARG A 396 46.82 -0.82 11.81
C ARG A 396 46.45 -0.25 13.18
N PRO A 397 47.41 0.15 14.03
CA PRO A 397 47.13 0.62 15.38
C PRO A 397 46.72 2.10 15.32
N GLY A 398 45.47 2.40 15.71
CA GLY A 398 45.05 3.80 15.89
C GLY A 398 43.60 4.08 15.53
N LYS A 399 42.66 3.46 16.27
CA LYS A 399 41.28 3.91 16.58
C LYS A 399 40.49 2.66 16.98
N LYS A 400 40.19 2.50 18.27
CA LYS A 400 39.10 1.62 18.69
C LYS A 400 37.82 2.24 18.08
N ARG A 401 37.31 1.68 16.97
CA ARG A 401 36.01 2.07 16.42
C ARG A 401 34.97 1.79 17.51
N ALA A 402 34.28 2.83 17.98
CA ALA A 402 33.09 2.64 18.79
C ALA A 402 32.12 1.75 18.01
N VAL A 403 31.63 0.67 18.62
CA VAL A 403 30.92 -0.45 17.98
C VAL A 403 29.53 -0.06 17.43
N GLY A 404 29.17 1.23 17.39
CA GLY A 404 27.84 1.72 17.01
C GLY A 404 27.77 2.58 15.74
N HIS A 405 28.82 3.33 15.42
CA HIS A 405 28.76 4.38 14.40
C HIS A 405 29.70 4.04 13.23
N SER A 406 29.19 3.24 12.29
CA SER A 406 29.82 2.97 11.01
C SER A 406 28.77 2.73 9.93
N HIS A 407 29.11 3.09 8.69
CA HIS A 407 28.35 2.71 7.52
C HIS A 407 29.04 1.54 6.83
N THR A 408 28.31 0.46 6.69
CA THR A 408 28.84 -0.83 6.25
C THR A 408 27.95 -1.40 5.15
N PHE A 409 28.60 -2.13 4.26
CA PHE A 409 27.97 -2.73 3.09
C PHE A 409 28.45 -4.18 2.96
N ILE A 410 27.53 -5.09 2.66
CA ILE A 410 27.82 -6.48 2.33
C ILE A 410 27.22 -6.84 0.97
N CYS A 411 27.98 -7.54 0.12
CA CYS A 411 27.43 -8.16 -1.08
C CYS A 411 27.62 -9.66 -1.11
N SER A 412 26.61 -10.34 -1.64
CA SER A 412 26.66 -11.77 -1.93
C SER A 412 27.65 -12.12 -3.03
N LYS A 413 28.11 -13.38 -3.05
CA LYS A 413 28.86 -13.94 -4.17
C LYS A 413 28.14 -13.78 -5.52
N ASN A 414 26.83 -14.09 -5.59
CA ASN A 414 26.07 -13.98 -6.83
C ASN A 414 26.15 -12.58 -7.44
N LEU A 415 26.04 -11.54 -6.61
CA LEU A 415 26.20 -10.18 -7.09
C LEU A 415 27.64 -9.91 -7.56
N ASN A 416 28.66 -10.39 -6.85
CA ASN A 416 30.05 -10.25 -7.30
C ASN A 416 30.31 -10.97 -8.62
N ASP A 417 29.75 -12.17 -8.82
CA ASP A 417 29.91 -12.95 -10.05
C ASP A 417 29.28 -12.22 -11.25
N VAL A 418 28.18 -11.47 -11.04
CA VAL A 418 27.51 -10.69 -12.09
C VAL A 418 28.12 -9.29 -12.28
N ALA A 419 28.55 -8.64 -11.20
CA ALA A 419 29.11 -7.28 -11.23
C ALA A 419 30.61 -7.24 -11.52
N GLY A 420 31.33 -8.35 -11.42
CA GLY A 420 32.79 -8.39 -11.58
C GLY A 420 33.49 -7.41 -10.64
N ASP A 421 34.35 -6.56 -11.20
CA ASP A 421 35.12 -5.56 -10.44
C ASP A 421 34.36 -4.25 -10.17
N SER A 422 33.14 -4.09 -10.68
CA SER A 422 32.41 -2.82 -10.64
C SER A 422 32.08 -2.34 -9.23
N ILE A 423 31.87 -3.27 -8.30
CA ILE A 423 31.71 -2.92 -6.87
C ILE A 423 33.01 -2.34 -6.30
N ASN A 424 34.16 -2.90 -6.67
CA ASN A 424 35.46 -2.38 -6.21
C ASN A 424 35.76 -1.00 -6.80
N ALA A 425 35.21 -0.69 -7.97
CA ALA A 425 35.38 0.59 -8.66
C ALA A 425 34.45 1.70 -8.13
N CYS A 426 33.44 1.37 -7.30
CA CYS A 426 32.49 2.35 -6.78
C CYS A 426 33.16 3.32 -5.78
N PRO A 427 33.10 4.65 -6.01
CA PRO A 427 33.72 5.63 -5.13
C PRO A 427 33.18 5.59 -3.70
N GLY A 428 34.09 5.69 -2.73
CA GLY A 428 33.76 5.71 -1.30
C GLY A 428 33.53 4.33 -0.69
N LEU A 429 33.79 3.24 -1.42
CA LEU A 429 33.81 1.89 -0.85
C LEU A 429 35.25 1.47 -0.53
N SER A 430 35.45 0.87 0.62
CA SER A 430 36.73 0.27 1.01
C SER A 430 36.48 -1.16 1.48
N PHE A 431 37.07 -2.12 0.76
CA PHE A 431 36.99 -3.54 1.10
C PHE A 431 37.60 -3.78 2.50
N ASP A 432 36.87 -4.52 3.32
CA ASP A 432 37.27 -4.85 4.69
C ASP A 432 37.68 -6.33 4.76
N THR A 433 36.73 -7.23 4.49
CA THR A 433 36.94 -8.66 4.64
C THR A 433 35.95 -9.50 3.84
N GLU A 434 36.20 -10.81 3.79
CA GLU A 434 35.24 -11.81 3.35
C GLU A 434 34.73 -12.59 4.54
N ILE A 435 33.41 -12.78 4.62
CA ILE A 435 32.79 -13.57 5.68
C ILE A 435 32.06 -14.77 5.07
N PRO A 436 32.23 -15.98 5.64
CA PRO A 436 31.37 -17.09 5.32
C PRO A 436 29.99 -16.84 5.92
N ILE A 437 28.97 -16.85 5.08
CA ILE A 437 27.58 -16.81 5.52
C ILE A 437 27.08 -18.23 5.52
N ARG A 438 26.83 -18.75 6.74
CA ARG A 438 26.13 -20.01 6.96
C ARG A 438 24.86 -19.73 7.72
N ILE A 439 23.75 -19.56 7.00
CA ILE A 439 22.44 -19.34 7.61
C ILE A 439 21.45 -20.36 7.05
N LYS A 440 21.14 -21.39 7.86
CA LYS A 440 20.38 -22.58 7.46
C LYS A 440 21.02 -23.24 6.22
N GLU A 441 20.26 -23.39 5.13
CA GLU A 441 20.67 -24.01 3.87
C GLU A 441 21.45 -23.06 2.94
N PHE A 442 21.59 -21.78 3.30
CA PHE A 442 22.36 -20.81 2.52
C PHE A 442 23.82 -20.81 3.01
N GLU A 443 24.70 -21.35 2.17
CA GLU A 443 26.16 -21.22 2.31
C GLU A 443 26.71 -20.35 1.19
N SER A 444 27.28 -19.21 1.54
CA SER A 444 27.90 -18.30 0.57
C SER A 444 29.12 -17.61 1.15
N GLN A 445 29.98 -17.10 0.28
CA GLN A 445 31.02 -16.14 0.64
C GLN A 445 30.47 -14.75 0.34
N ALA A 446 30.60 -13.83 1.30
CA ALA A 446 30.15 -12.46 1.11
C ALA A 446 31.28 -11.49 1.40
N ARG A 447 31.35 -10.42 0.61
CA ARG A 447 32.37 -9.39 0.73
C ARG A 447 31.80 -8.23 1.53
N VAL A 448 32.54 -7.79 2.54
CA VAL A 448 32.17 -6.69 3.43
C VAL A 448 33.03 -5.47 3.11
N PHE A 449 32.39 -4.31 3.12
CA PHE A 449 32.99 -3.02 2.83
C PHE A 449 32.58 -2.01 3.88
N THR A 450 33.43 -1.01 4.05
CA THR A 450 33.09 0.23 4.73
C THR A 450 32.73 1.29 3.69
N VAL A 451 31.76 2.12 4.04
CA VAL A 451 31.27 3.20 3.16
C VAL A 451 31.73 4.53 3.76
N SER A 452 32.52 5.30 3.00
CA SER A 452 32.94 6.64 3.39
C SER A 452 31.89 7.67 3.00
N VAL A 453 31.57 8.55 3.93
CA VAL A 453 30.82 9.78 3.69
C VAL A 453 31.85 10.87 3.54
N ASP A 454 31.98 11.46 2.35
CA ASP A 454 32.92 12.58 2.18
C ASP A 454 32.30 13.82 2.83
N GLU A 455 33.10 14.58 3.58
CA GLU A 455 32.66 15.84 4.23
C GLU A 455 32.42 17.00 3.23
N GLY A 456 32.33 16.73 1.91
CA GLY A 456 32.59 17.75 0.88
C GLY A 456 31.79 17.70 -0.41
N VAL A 457 30.55 17.20 -0.42
CA VAL A 457 29.63 17.51 -1.54
C VAL A 457 28.71 18.65 -1.10
N GLY A 458 29.20 19.88 -1.24
CA GLY A 458 28.36 21.07 -1.22
C GLY A 458 27.35 20.97 -2.35
N ILE A 459 26.14 20.56 -2.03
CA ILE A 459 24.99 20.84 -2.88
C ILE A 459 24.66 22.30 -2.62
N GLU A 460 25.06 23.19 -3.53
CA GLU A 460 24.49 24.53 -3.60
C GLU A 460 22.98 24.36 -3.77
N VAL A 461 22.24 24.60 -2.69
CA VAL A 461 20.80 24.78 -2.76
C VAL A 461 20.62 26.16 -3.36
N GLU A 462 20.38 26.24 -4.67
CA GLU A 462 19.80 27.43 -5.26
C GLU A 462 18.44 27.64 -4.58
N HIS A 463 18.37 28.61 -3.67
CA HIS A 463 17.11 29.13 -3.20
C HIS A 463 16.43 29.83 -4.38
N PRO A 464 15.23 29.41 -4.81
CA PRO A 464 14.48 30.19 -5.78
C PRO A 464 14.13 31.54 -5.16
N ALA A 465 14.40 32.60 -5.92
CA ALA A 465 14.09 33.99 -5.58
C ALA A 465 12.58 34.28 -5.54
#